data_AF-A0A7C2RN97-F1
#
_entry.id   AF-A0A7C2RN97-F1
#
_cell.length_a   1.000
_cell.length_b   1.000
_cell.length_c   1.000
_cell.angle_alpha   90.00
_cell.angle_beta   90.00
_cell.angle_gamma   90.00
#
_symmetry.space_group_name_H-M   'P 1'
#
loop_
_entity.id
_entity.type
_entity.pdbx_description
1 polymer ?
#
loop_
_entity_poly.entity_id
_entity_poly.type
_entity_poly.pdbx_seq_one_letter_code
_entity_poly.pdbx_strand_id
1 'polypeptide(L)'
;MEGYDISWLIERVSRSQHGDCDPADYDAAVAVIYETPSKSIILVERIERQGDPWSGHIAFPGGFRKPGERSYETAAREVMEEIGADLGGSIHLGGAGMWITRGIVRVVPHIFVSPKRLETKPGEEVMRVIRARLEDLVEMGCPENIPRPPCYILPGIGGKYIWGLTARIISWLMRHERTD
;
A
#
# COMPACT_ATOMS: atom_id res chain seq x y z
N MET A 1 11.36 17.65 13.40
CA MET A 1 10.15 17.33 12.61
C MET A 1 8.99 18.02 13.30
N GLU A 2 8.75 19.29 13.01
CA GLU A 2 7.62 20.03 13.58
C GLU A 2 6.34 19.68 12.79
N GLY A 3 5.25 19.34 13.48
CA GLY A 3 3.89 19.63 13.01
C GLY A 3 3.01 18.49 12.49
N TYR A 4 3.51 17.27 12.27
CA TYR A 4 2.66 16.17 11.77
C TYR A 4 2.60 15.01 12.76
N ASP A 5 1.41 14.75 13.30
CA ASP A 5 1.17 13.60 14.18
C ASP A 5 1.15 12.29 13.39
N ILE A 6 2.24 11.53 13.51
CA ILE A 6 2.39 10.18 12.98
C ILE A 6 2.46 9.12 14.09
N SER A 7 2.19 9.52 15.34
CA SER A 7 2.33 8.67 16.53
C SER A 7 1.43 7.44 16.42
N TRP A 8 0.21 7.64 15.90
CA TRP A 8 -0.76 6.58 15.62
C TRP A 8 -0.22 5.51 14.66
N LEU A 9 0.60 5.89 13.68
CA LEU A 9 1.16 4.98 12.68
C LEU A 9 2.36 4.23 13.25
N ILE A 10 3.21 4.92 14.01
CA ILE A 10 4.34 4.31 14.72
C ILE A 10 3.85 3.24 15.69
N GLU A 11 2.85 3.57 16.52
CA GLU A 11 2.25 2.65 17.47
C GLU A 11 1.65 1.43 16.79
N ARG A 12 1.00 1.62 15.64
CA ARG A 12 0.40 0.52 14.89
C ARG A 12 1.44 -0.43 14.32
N VAL A 13 2.53 0.11 13.79
CA VAL A 13 3.63 -0.71 13.26
C VAL A 13 4.35 -1.43 14.39
N SER A 14 4.61 -0.77 15.54
CA SER A 14 5.31 -1.41 16.67
C SER A 14 4.53 -2.59 17.29
N ARG A 15 3.20 -2.55 17.23
CA ARG A 15 2.32 -3.67 17.64
C ARG A 15 2.26 -4.81 16.63
N SER A 16 2.63 -4.56 15.38
CA SER A 16 2.66 -5.57 14.33
C SER A 16 3.96 -6.34 14.44
N GLN A 17 3.92 -7.53 15.03
CA GLN A 17 5.09 -8.41 15.02
C GLN A 17 5.42 -8.77 13.57
N HIS A 18 6.71 -8.93 13.28
CA HIS A 18 7.36 -9.26 12.00
C HIS A 18 7.71 -8.03 11.13
N GLY A 19 9.00 -7.67 11.19
CA GLY A 19 9.65 -6.63 10.38
C GLY A 19 10.04 -7.13 8.99
N ASP A 20 11.27 -6.82 8.56
CA ASP A 20 11.80 -7.25 7.26
C ASP A 20 11.97 -8.76 7.18
N CYS A 21 11.44 -9.39 6.12
CA CYS A 21 11.45 -10.84 5.94
C CYS A 21 12.61 -11.31 5.06
N ASP A 22 13.14 -12.49 5.38
CA ASP A 22 14.18 -13.14 4.58
C ASP A 22 13.62 -13.72 3.27
N PRO A 23 14.44 -13.89 2.22
CA PRO A 23 13.97 -14.27 0.88
C PRO A 23 13.13 -15.56 0.80
N ALA A 24 13.26 -16.48 1.75
CA ALA A 24 12.50 -17.74 1.76
C ALA A 24 11.07 -17.58 2.30
N ASP A 25 10.79 -16.51 3.04
CA ASP A 25 9.63 -16.42 3.92
C ASP A 25 8.46 -15.61 3.32
N TYR A 26 8.68 -14.95 2.18
CA TYR A 26 7.67 -14.15 1.49
C TYR A 26 7.69 -14.36 -0.02
N ASP A 27 6.63 -13.90 -0.69
CA ASP A 27 6.47 -13.99 -2.14
C ASP A 27 6.46 -12.61 -2.80
N ALA A 28 5.87 -11.60 -2.14
CA ALA A 28 5.76 -10.24 -2.64
C ALA A 28 5.84 -9.19 -1.52
N ALA A 29 6.16 -7.94 -1.86
CA ALA A 29 6.14 -6.85 -0.91
C ALA A 29 5.45 -5.62 -1.52
N VAL A 30 4.81 -4.82 -0.67
CA VAL A 30 4.14 -3.57 -1.07
C VAL A 30 4.62 -2.42 -0.19
N ALA A 31 4.63 -1.21 -0.74
CA ALA A 31 4.98 0.00 -0.02
C ALA A 31 3.73 0.80 0.34
N VAL A 32 3.48 0.97 1.63
CA VAL A 32 2.50 1.93 2.16
C VAL A 32 3.26 3.21 2.45
N ILE A 33 3.20 4.17 1.53
CA ILE A 33 3.89 5.45 1.65
C ILE A 33 2.90 6.50 2.13
N TYR A 34 3.14 7.09 3.30
CA TYR A 34 2.38 8.20 3.85
C TYR A 34 3.15 9.51 3.69
N GLU A 35 2.63 10.45 2.92
CA GLU A 35 3.18 11.80 2.76
C GLU A 35 2.60 12.71 3.86
N THR A 36 3.42 13.13 4.82
CA THR A 36 2.95 13.97 5.93
C THR A 36 2.37 15.32 5.51
N PRO A 37 2.92 16.04 4.50
CA PRO A 37 2.40 17.36 4.13
C PRO A 37 0.96 17.33 3.59
N SER A 38 0.59 16.25 2.90
CA SER A 38 -0.73 16.07 2.26
C SER A 38 -1.66 15.14 3.05
N LYS A 39 -1.15 14.49 4.11
CA LYS A 39 -1.84 13.44 4.87
C LYS A 39 -2.41 12.34 3.98
N SER A 40 -1.69 11.99 2.92
CA SER A 40 -2.15 11.04 1.91
C SER A 40 -1.27 9.80 1.85
N ILE A 41 -1.89 8.68 1.50
CA ILE A 41 -1.20 7.48 1.06
C ILE A 41 -1.04 7.49 -0.46
N ILE A 42 0.02 6.88 -0.95
CA ILE A 42 0.24 6.67 -2.39
C ILE A 42 -0.33 5.31 -2.81
N LEU A 43 -1.17 5.34 -3.83
CA LEU A 43 -1.74 4.18 -4.53
C LEU A 43 -1.41 4.29 -6.03
N VAL A 44 -1.56 3.20 -6.74
CA VAL A 44 -1.43 3.11 -8.20
C VAL A 44 -2.68 2.51 -8.80
N GLU A 45 -3.08 3.01 -9.96
CA GLU A 45 -3.99 2.29 -10.85
C GLU A 45 -3.14 1.51 -11.86
N ARG A 46 -3.31 0.18 -11.88
CA ARG A 46 -2.60 -0.70 -12.82
C ARG A 46 -3.16 -0.52 -14.23
N ILE A 47 -2.31 -0.60 -15.26
CA ILE A 47 -2.77 -0.61 -16.66
C ILE A 47 -3.69 -1.80 -16.90
N GLU A 48 -4.75 -1.61 -17.69
CA GLU A 48 -5.60 -2.72 -18.13
C GLU A 48 -4.89 -3.55 -19.20
N ARG A 49 -4.66 -4.84 -18.94
CA ARG A 49 -4.04 -5.78 -19.89
C ARG A 49 -5.04 -6.90 -20.18
N GLN A 50 -5.35 -7.14 -21.46
CA GLN A 50 -6.24 -8.25 -21.82
C GLN A 50 -5.74 -9.58 -21.24
N GLY A 51 -6.59 -10.27 -20.48
CA GLY A 51 -6.26 -11.54 -19.83
C GLY A 51 -5.60 -11.40 -18.45
N ASP A 52 -5.28 -10.20 -17.98
CA ASP A 52 -4.81 -9.98 -16.61
C ASP A 52 -6.01 -9.77 -15.67
N PRO A 53 -6.25 -10.68 -14.69
CA PRO A 53 -7.34 -10.55 -13.72
C PRO A 53 -7.17 -9.36 -12.76
N TRP A 54 -6.06 -8.62 -12.81
CA TRP A 54 -5.76 -7.45 -11.97
C TRP A 54 -5.76 -6.13 -12.73
N SER A 55 -6.21 -6.16 -13.99
CA SER A 55 -6.33 -5.00 -14.88
C SER A 55 -7.14 -3.86 -14.25
N GLY A 56 -6.58 -2.66 -14.20
CA GLY A 56 -7.31 -1.46 -13.75
C GLY A 56 -7.59 -1.40 -12.25
N HIS A 57 -6.97 -2.27 -11.45
CA HIS A 57 -7.13 -2.26 -10.00
C HIS A 57 -6.33 -1.16 -9.33
N ILE A 58 -6.85 -0.69 -8.20
CA ILE A 58 -6.15 0.23 -7.31
C ILE A 58 -5.38 -0.57 -6.26
N ALA A 59 -4.07 -0.34 -6.19
CA ALA A 59 -3.16 -1.06 -5.30
C ALA A 59 -2.16 -0.13 -4.63
N PHE A 60 -1.53 -0.60 -3.56
CA PHE A 60 -0.25 -0.04 -3.13
C PHE A 60 0.82 -0.40 -4.15
N PRO A 61 1.83 0.47 -4.39
CA PRO A 61 3.00 0.11 -5.18
C PRO A 61 3.64 -1.16 -4.63
N GLY A 62 4.03 -2.10 -5.49
CA GLY A 62 4.60 -3.37 -5.04
C GLY A 62 4.46 -4.51 -6.02
N GLY A 63 5.14 -5.60 -5.72
CA GLY A 63 5.26 -6.73 -6.63
C GLY A 63 5.99 -7.92 -6.02
N PHE A 64 6.24 -8.92 -6.87
CA PHE A 64 6.90 -10.15 -6.47
C PHE A 64 8.38 -9.91 -6.23
N ARG A 65 8.94 -10.66 -5.28
CA ARG A 65 10.38 -10.61 -5.03
C ARG A 65 11.20 -11.12 -6.21
N LYS A 66 12.37 -10.51 -6.43
CA LYS A 66 13.42 -11.11 -7.25
C LYS A 66 14.29 -12.04 -6.38
N PRO A 67 15.04 -12.98 -6.98
CA PRO A 67 15.91 -13.88 -6.23
C PRO A 67 16.90 -13.12 -5.34
N GLY A 68 16.95 -13.47 -4.05
CA GLY A 68 17.87 -12.90 -3.08
C GLY A 68 17.40 -11.63 -2.39
N GLU A 69 16.29 -11.01 -2.82
CA GLU A 69 15.77 -9.78 -2.19
C GLU A 69 15.13 -10.08 -0.83
N ARG A 70 15.42 -9.24 0.16
CA ARG A 70 14.62 -9.09 1.39
C ARG A 70 13.34 -8.30 1.07
N SER A 71 12.31 -8.42 1.91
CA SER A 71 11.01 -7.83 1.58
C SER A 71 11.05 -6.31 1.48
N TYR A 72 11.89 -5.64 2.27
CA TYR A 72 12.15 -4.21 2.15
C TYR A 72 12.72 -3.84 0.78
N GLU A 73 13.71 -4.61 0.31
CA GLU A 73 14.39 -4.36 -0.97
C GLU A 73 13.41 -4.51 -2.13
N THR A 74 12.54 -5.54 -2.07
CA THR A 74 11.43 -5.71 -3.03
C THR A 74 10.53 -4.48 -3.02
N ALA A 75 10.03 -4.03 -1.86
CA ALA A 75 9.14 -2.88 -1.78
C ALA A 75 9.79 -1.60 -2.31
N ALA A 76 11.05 -1.34 -1.96
CA ALA A 76 11.78 -0.16 -2.41
C ALA A 76 12.06 -0.17 -3.92
N ARG A 77 12.43 -1.33 -4.47
CA ARG A 77 12.60 -1.50 -5.92
C ARG A 77 11.31 -1.25 -6.67
N GLU A 78 10.21 -1.85 -6.23
CA GLU A 78 8.90 -1.72 -6.89
C GLU A 78 8.41 -0.26 -6.87
N VAL A 79 8.67 0.49 -5.79
CA VAL A 79 8.37 1.93 -5.75
C VAL A 79 9.15 2.70 -6.82
N MET A 80 10.43 2.38 -7.02
CA MET A 80 11.23 2.98 -8.08
C MET A 80 10.73 2.58 -9.47
N GLU A 81 10.44 1.30 -9.70
CA GLU A 81 10.01 0.76 -11.00
C GLU A 81 8.60 1.25 -11.39
N GLU A 82 7.64 1.23 -10.46
CA GLU A 82 6.23 1.53 -10.74
C GLU A 82 5.89 3.03 -10.71
N ILE A 83 6.55 3.81 -9.84
CA ILE A 83 6.21 5.23 -9.66
C ILE A 83 7.41 6.18 -9.73
N GLY A 84 8.62 5.70 -10.03
CA GLY A 84 9.81 6.53 -10.20
C GLY A 84 10.24 7.31 -8.96
N ALA A 85 9.75 6.92 -7.78
CA ALA A 85 9.95 7.70 -6.57
C ALA A 85 11.20 7.24 -5.82
N ASP A 86 12.06 8.19 -5.48
CA ASP A 86 13.15 7.97 -4.52
C ASP A 86 12.60 8.08 -3.09
N LEU A 87 12.72 6.99 -2.34
CA LEU A 87 12.38 6.94 -0.92
C LEU A 87 13.43 7.61 -0.02
N GLY A 88 14.53 8.11 -0.59
CA GLY A 88 15.54 8.92 0.07
C GLY A 88 14.96 10.07 0.90
N GLY A 89 15.26 10.06 2.20
CA GLY A 89 14.74 11.01 3.18
C GLY A 89 13.37 10.64 3.76
N SER A 90 12.77 9.53 3.33
CA SER A 90 11.62 8.92 4.02
C SER A 90 12.10 8.08 5.20
N ILE A 91 11.26 8.00 6.23
CA ILE A 91 11.48 7.15 7.40
C ILE A 91 10.79 5.81 7.14
N HIS A 92 11.55 4.72 7.15
CA HIS A 92 10.99 3.37 7.14
C HIS A 92 10.63 2.96 8.57
N LEU A 93 9.34 2.72 8.83
CA LEU A 93 8.87 2.35 10.17
C LEU A 93 8.95 0.84 10.43
N GLY A 94 9.03 0.01 9.38
CA GLY A 94 9.06 -1.45 9.48
C GLY A 94 8.09 -2.15 8.53
N GLY A 95 8.01 -3.48 8.66
CA GLY A 95 6.99 -4.31 8.04
C GLY A 95 5.74 -4.39 8.92
N ALA A 96 4.56 -4.41 8.31
CA ALA A 96 3.27 -4.55 9.02
C ALA A 96 2.82 -6.01 9.10
N GLY A 97 3.74 -6.94 9.36
CA GLY A 97 3.48 -8.37 9.39
C GLY A 97 3.27 -9.03 8.03
N MET A 98 3.08 -10.35 8.05
CA MET A 98 2.82 -11.16 6.85
C MET A 98 1.32 -11.23 6.55
N TRP A 99 0.94 -10.93 5.31
CA TRP A 99 -0.45 -10.97 4.84
C TRP A 99 -0.62 -12.01 3.73
N ILE A 100 -1.71 -12.76 3.77
CA ILE A 100 -2.04 -13.73 2.70
C ILE A 100 -3.09 -13.13 1.75
N THR A 101 -2.79 -13.20 0.46
CA THR A 101 -3.74 -12.92 -0.63
C THR A 101 -3.85 -14.11 -1.58
N ARG A 102 -4.99 -14.23 -2.28
CA ARG A 102 -5.27 -15.33 -3.21
C ARG A 102 -5.08 -16.73 -2.61
N GLY A 103 -5.25 -16.87 -1.30
CA GLY A 103 -5.13 -18.13 -0.57
C GLY A 103 -3.70 -18.58 -0.24
N ILE A 104 -2.69 -18.16 -1.02
CA ILE A 104 -1.32 -18.69 -0.87
C ILE A 104 -0.21 -17.64 -0.94
N VAL A 105 -0.46 -16.45 -1.51
CA VAL A 105 0.61 -15.47 -1.75
C VAL A 105 0.89 -14.69 -0.47
N ARG A 106 2.13 -14.81 0.02
CA ARG A 106 2.65 -14.16 1.23
C ARG A 106 3.19 -12.77 0.89
N VAL A 107 2.52 -11.74 1.38
CA VAL A 107 2.82 -10.33 1.08
C VAL A 107 3.21 -9.59 2.35
N VAL A 108 4.31 -8.83 2.29
CA VAL A 108 4.78 -7.98 3.39
C VAL A 108 4.58 -6.50 3.05
N PRO A 109 3.68 -5.77 3.75
CA PRO A 109 3.56 -4.33 3.60
C PRO A 109 4.64 -3.60 4.38
N HIS A 110 5.47 -2.81 3.72
CA HIS A 110 6.46 -1.93 4.34
C HIS A 110 5.90 -0.51 4.47
N ILE A 111 6.00 0.07 5.66
CA ILE A 111 5.44 1.39 5.96
C ILE A 111 6.54 2.45 5.88
N PHE A 112 6.33 3.43 5.00
CA PHE A 112 7.22 4.56 4.79
C PHE A 112 6.50 5.86 5.12
N VAL A 113 7.18 6.76 5.81
CA VAL A 113 6.71 8.11 6.09
C VAL A 113 7.61 9.10 5.38
N SER A 114 7.07 9.83 4.41
CA SER A 114 7.79 10.87 3.70
C SER A 114 7.45 12.24 4.28
N PRO A 115 8.44 13.03 4.75
CA PRO A 115 8.22 14.39 5.22
C PRO A 115 8.00 15.40 4.08
N LYS A 116 8.14 14.95 2.82
CA LYS A 116 7.95 15.74 1.60
C LYS A 116 6.94 15.05 0.68
N ARG A 117 6.35 15.81 -0.24
CA ARG A 117 5.64 15.21 -1.38
C ARG A 117 6.67 14.59 -2.32
N LEU A 118 6.54 13.30 -2.61
CA LEU A 118 7.46 12.59 -3.51
C LEU A 118 7.20 12.99 -4.96
N GLU A 119 8.26 13.12 -5.75
CA GLU A 119 8.13 13.20 -7.20
C GLU A 119 7.79 11.80 -7.72
N THR A 120 6.73 11.70 -8.52
CA THR A 120 6.20 10.41 -8.97
C THR A 120 5.88 10.47 -10.45
N LYS A 121 6.26 9.43 -11.19
CA LYS A 121 5.93 9.22 -12.60
C LYS A 121 5.49 7.77 -12.81
N PRO A 122 4.32 7.51 -13.43
CA PRO A 122 3.90 6.15 -13.76
C PRO A 122 4.96 5.40 -14.59
N GLY A 123 5.30 4.19 -14.15
CA GLY A 123 6.11 3.22 -14.89
C GLY A 123 5.29 2.40 -15.89
N GLU A 124 5.89 1.34 -16.44
CA GLU A 124 5.29 0.54 -17.53
C GLU A 124 4.04 -0.26 -17.14
N GLU A 125 3.83 -0.50 -15.84
CA GLU A 125 2.69 -1.26 -15.32
C GLU A 125 1.59 -0.36 -14.75
N VAL A 126 1.84 0.94 -14.63
CA VAL A 126 1.00 1.89 -13.91
C VAL A 126 0.34 2.87 -14.89
N MET A 127 -0.99 2.93 -14.83
CA MET A 127 -1.78 3.91 -15.59
C MET A 127 -1.67 5.30 -14.96
N ARG A 128 -1.80 5.39 -13.63
CA ARG A 128 -1.63 6.64 -12.88
C ARG A 128 -1.28 6.40 -11.42
N VAL A 129 -0.61 7.39 -10.84
CA VAL A 129 -0.36 7.49 -9.40
C VAL A 129 -1.49 8.27 -8.74
N ILE A 130 -2.05 7.73 -7.67
CA ILE A 130 -3.17 8.28 -6.92
C ILE A 130 -2.69 8.63 -5.51
N ARG A 131 -3.05 9.82 -5.04
CA ARG A 131 -2.85 10.24 -3.66
C ARG A 131 -4.20 10.27 -2.97
N ALA A 132 -4.37 9.45 -1.95
CA ALA A 132 -5.63 9.31 -1.22
C ALA A 132 -5.43 9.68 0.24
N ARG A 133 -6.20 10.64 0.77
CA ARG A 133 -6.29 10.78 2.23
C ARG A 133 -7.17 9.66 2.76
N LEU A 134 -6.80 9.08 3.90
CA LEU A 134 -7.60 8.01 4.50
C LEU A 134 -9.02 8.47 4.82
N GLU A 135 -9.20 9.74 5.19
CA GLU A 135 -10.50 10.36 5.47
C GLU A 135 -11.40 10.56 4.24
N ASP A 136 -10.84 10.53 3.02
CA ASP A 136 -11.61 10.65 1.77
C ASP A 136 -12.12 9.29 1.26
N LEU A 137 -11.66 8.18 1.87
CA LEU A 137 -12.06 6.84 1.48
C LEU A 137 -13.41 6.49 2.10
N VAL A 138 -14.38 6.18 1.25
CA VAL A 138 -15.74 5.83 1.68
C VAL A 138 -15.90 4.32 1.58
N GLU A 139 -16.18 3.66 2.71
CA GLU A 139 -16.51 2.24 2.71
C GLU A 139 -17.85 2.01 1.99
N MET A 140 -17.89 0.99 1.15
CA MET A 140 -19.07 0.59 0.39
C MET A 140 -19.32 -0.91 0.49
N GLY A 141 -20.55 -1.33 0.18
CA GLY A 141 -20.82 -2.75 -0.07
C GLY A 141 -20.00 -3.25 -1.26
N CYS A 142 -19.34 -4.40 -1.11
CA CYS A 142 -18.58 -4.98 -2.21
C CYS A 142 -19.49 -5.43 -3.36
N PRO A 143 -19.07 -5.26 -4.63
CA PRO A 143 -19.76 -5.85 -5.77
C PRO A 143 -19.90 -7.38 -5.65
N GLU A 144 -20.91 -7.97 -6.30
CA GLU A 144 -21.25 -9.41 -6.16
C GLU A 144 -20.09 -10.36 -6.47
N ASN A 145 -19.20 -9.98 -7.39
CA ASN A 145 -18.04 -10.77 -7.79
C ASN A 145 -16.83 -10.63 -6.85
N ILE A 146 -16.91 -9.79 -5.81
CA ILE A 146 -15.86 -9.60 -4.82
C ILE A 146 -16.21 -10.40 -3.57
N PRO A 147 -15.47 -11.48 -3.27
CA PRO A 147 -15.94 -12.49 -2.32
C PRO A 147 -15.87 -12.04 -0.85
N ARG A 148 -15.11 -10.99 -0.52
CA ARG A 148 -14.87 -10.56 0.86
C ARG A 148 -14.72 -9.05 1.00
N PRO A 149 -15.44 -8.41 1.95
CA PRO A 149 -15.18 -7.04 2.37
C PRO A 149 -13.81 -6.88 3.06
N PRO A 150 -13.31 -5.65 3.22
CA PRO A 150 -13.95 -4.37 2.87
C PRO A 150 -13.72 -3.96 1.40
N CYS A 151 -14.58 -3.05 0.93
CA CYS A 151 -14.41 -2.33 -0.34
C CYS A 151 -14.53 -0.83 -0.08
N TYR A 152 -13.70 -0.04 -0.75
CA TYR A 152 -13.71 1.42 -0.64
C TYR A 152 -13.85 2.07 -2.01
N ILE A 153 -14.41 3.27 -2.03
CA ILE A 153 -14.31 4.19 -3.17
C ILE A 153 -13.51 5.41 -2.75
N LEU A 154 -12.83 5.99 -3.72
CA LEU A 154 -12.25 7.33 -3.62
C LEU A 154 -13.02 8.22 -4.61
N PRO A 155 -13.70 9.29 -4.16
CA PRO A 155 -14.31 10.23 -5.09
C PRO A 155 -13.28 10.79 -6.10
N GLY A 156 -13.68 10.89 -7.36
CA GLY A 156 -12.83 11.47 -8.42
C GLY A 156 -11.90 10.51 -9.16
N ILE A 157 -11.86 9.21 -8.84
CA ILE A 157 -11.07 8.22 -9.60
C ILE A 157 -11.86 7.41 -10.63
N GLY A 158 -13.02 7.89 -11.08
CA GLY A 158 -13.76 7.29 -12.20
C GLY A 158 -14.51 6.00 -11.86
N GLY A 159 -15.11 5.92 -10.68
CA GLY A 159 -15.97 4.79 -10.27
C GLY A 159 -15.22 3.49 -9.95
N LYS A 160 -13.89 3.52 -9.94
CA LYS A 160 -13.05 2.41 -9.49
C LYS A 160 -13.21 2.23 -7.98
N TYR A 161 -13.15 0.98 -7.54
CA TYR A 161 -13.20 0.60 -6.13
C TYR A 161 -11.90 -0.10 -5.72
N ILE A 162 -11.52 0.09 -4.46
CA ILE A 162 -10.37 -0.53 -3.82
C ILE A 162 -10.88 -1.75 -3.06
N TRP A 163 -10.30 -2.92 -3.32
CA TRP A 163 -10.73 -4.18 -2.73
C TRP A 163 -9.55 -5.10 -2.43
N GLY A 164 -9.83 -6.28 -1.88
CA GLY A 164 -8.81 -7.32 -1.67
C GLY A 164 -7.76 -6.93 -0.63
N LEU A 165 -6.50 -7.25 -0.89
CA LEU A 165 -5.41 -6.98 0.06
C LEU A 165 -5.25 -5.48 0.33
N THR A 166 -5.31 -4.65 -0.70
CA THR A 166 -5.21 -3.18 -0.57
C THR A 166 -6.26 -2.63 0.37
N ALA A 167 -7.53 -3.01 0.18
CA ALA A 167 -8.62 -2.56 1.06
C ALA A 167 -8.45 -3.07 2.50
N ARG A 168 -7.95 -4.29 2.70
CA ARG A 168 -7.68 -4.83 4.04
C ARG A 168 -6.55 -4.07 4.76
N ILE A 169 -5.50 -3.67 4.04
CA ILE A 169 -4.42 -2.83 4.58
C ILE A 169 -4.96 -1.43 4.92
N ILE A 170 -5.78 -0.83 4.05
CA ILE A 170 -6.45 0.45 4.33
C ILE A 170 -7.31 0.36 5.58
N SER A 171 -8.14 -0.69 5.70
CA SER A 171 -8.94 -0.92 6.91
C SER A 171 -8.06 -1.04 8.15
N TRP A 172 -6.92 -1.74 8.06
CA TRP A 172 -5.96 -1.81 9.14
C TRP A 172 -5.36 -0.43 9.49
N LEU A 173 -5.07 0.43 8.51
CA LEU A 173 -4.63 1.81 8.76
C LEU A 173 -5.72 2.63 9.47
N MET A 174 -6.98 2.48 9.08
CA MET A 174 -8.12 3.28 9.56
C MET A 174 -8.72 2.82 10.90
N ARG A 175 -8.42 1.60 11.36
CA ARG A 175 -8.96 1.10 12.63
C ARG A 175 -8.55 1.99 13.79
N HIS A 176 -9.48 2.75 14.33
CA HIS A 176 -9.27 3.47 15.57
C HIS A 176 -9.14 2.43 16.70
N GLU A 177 -8.21 2.65 17.63
CA GLU A 177 -8.28 1.94 18.89
C GLU A 177 -9.58 2.39 19.55
N ARG A 178 -10.43 1.44 19.95
CA ARG A 178 -11.50 1.78 20.88
C ARG A 178 -10.79 2.29 22.12
N THR A 179 -10.87 3.59 22.37
CA THR A 179 -10.81 4.10 23.73
C THR A 179 -12.08 3.56 24.40
N ASP A 180 -11.94 2.43 25.07
CA ASP A 180 -12.89 2.00 26.10
C ASP A 180 -12.86 3.00 27.28
#